data_AF-A0A382THY5-F1
#
_entry.id   AF-A0A382THY5-F1
#
_cell.length_a   1.000
_cell.length_b   1.000
_cell.length_c   1.000
_cell.angle_alpha   90.00
_cell.angle_beta   90.00
_cell.angle_gamma   90.00
#
_symmetry.space_group_name_H-M   'P 1'
#
loop_
_entity.id
_entity.type
_entity.pdbx_description
1 polymer ?
#
loop_
_entity_poly.entity_id
_entity_poly.type
_entity_poly.pdbx_seq_one_letter_code
_entity_poly.pdbx_strand_id
1 'polypeptide(L)'
;NWGKMSCPQMVKHCNRFIQVYTNEVKFKPLVSLLSPIFGRLHIFWLTHIIRYNVNKYFRNLPTLRYFNTYGITNIDFVSEKEELINRIKFVIDYKKDYIRNTFHGRVKSKTFKDVVEFHTRYHLVQFGVI
;
A
#
# COMPACT_ATOMS: atom_id res chain seq x y z
N ASN A 1 -13.73 -8.71 7.84
CA ASN A 1 -12.91 -9.66 8.63
C ASN A 1 -11.62 -9.94 7.89
N TRP A 2 -10.54 -9.28 8.28
CA TRP A 2 -9.18 -9.60 7.82
C TRP A 2 -8.68 -10.87 8.53
N GLY A 3 -7.84 -11.65 7.84
CA GLY A 3 -7.68 -13.10 8.08
C GLY A 3 -8.48 -13.97 7.09
N LYS A 4 -9.10 -13.35 6.07
CA LYS A 4 -9.88 -14.01 5.01
C LYS A 4 -9.17 -14.08 3.65
N MET A 5 -8.06 -13.38 3.48
CA MET A 5 -7.33 -13.39 2.20
C MET A 5 -6.40 -14.60 2.16
N SER A 6 -6.34 -15.27 1.01
CA SER A 6 -5.27 -16.23 0.74
C SER A 6 -3.93 -15.51 0.49
N CYS A 7 -2.82 -16.23 0.55
CA CYS A 7 -1.50 -15.67 0.25
C CYS A 7 -1.45 -14.98 -1.13
N PRO A 8 -1.98 -15.55 -2.23
CA PRO A 8 -2.05 -14.86 -3.52
C PRO A 8 -2.85 -13.56 -3.48
N GLN A 9 -3.94 -13.52 -2.72
CA GLN A 9 -4.77 -12.32 -2.56
C GLN A 9 -4.03 -11.22 -1.78
N MET A 10 -3.25 -11.59 -0.76
CA MET A 10 -2.42 -10.66 -0.01
C MET A 10 -1.30 -10.07 -0.87
N VAL A 11 -0.58 -10.89 -1.64
CA VAL A 11 0.48 -10.40 -2.54
C VAL A 11 -0.10 -9.45 -3.59
N LYS A 12 -1.22 -9.83 -4.22
CA LYS A 12 -1.94 -8.97 -5.16
C LYS A 12 -2.41 -7.66 -4.52
N HIS A 13 -2.82 -7.68 -3.25
CA HIS A 13 -3.20 -6.49 -2.49
C HIS A 13 -2.00 -5.54 -2.34
N CYS A 14 -0.83 -6.06 -1.98
CA CYS A 14 0.41 -5.28 -1.87
C CYS A 14 0.86 -4.71 -3.23
N ASN A 15 0.73 -5.47 -4.32
CA ASN A 15 0.98 -4.94 -5.68
C ASN A 15 0.08 -3.75 -5.98
N ARG A 16 -1.23 -3.89 -5.75
CA ARG A 16 -2.20 -2.81 -5.94
C ARG A 16 -1.89 -1.57 -5.11
N PHE A 17 -1.38 -1.74 -3.89
CA PHE A 17 -0.94 -0.63 -3.06
C PHE A 17 0.17 0.19 -3.72
N ILE A 18 1.21 -0.48 -4.24
CA ILE A 18 2.32 0.20 -4.92
C ILE A 18 1.84 0.84 -6.22
N GLN A 19 0.99 0.17 -7.01
CA GLN A 19 0.38 0.71 -8.23
C GLN A 19 -0.35 2.04 -8.00
N VAL A 20 -1.03 2.18 -6.86
CA VAL A 20 -1.69 3.43 -6.49
C VAL A 20 -0.68 4.51 -6.13
N TYR A 21 0.40 4.17 -5.42
CA TYR A 21 1.46 5.11 -5.10
C TYR A 21 2.24 5.60 -6.34
N THR A 22 2.34 4.76 -7.38
CA THR A 22 3.02 5.06 -8.65
C THR A 22 2.11 5.65 -9.73
N ASN A 23 0.81 5.83 -9.45
CA ASN A 23 -0.23 6.28 -10.39
C ASN A 23 -0.45 5.38 -11.62
N GLU A 24 -0.17 4.09 -11.50
CA GLU A 24 -0.56 3.12 -12.53
C GLU A 24 -2.09 2.97 -12.61
N VAL A 25 -2.81 3.43 -11.58
CA VAL A 25 -4.26 3.37 -11.48
C VAL A 25 -4.85 4.77 -11.48
N LYS A 26 -5.76 5.03 -12.41
CA LYS A 26 -6.50 6.30 -12.48
C LYS A 26 -7.83 6.17 -11.72
N PHE A 27 -8.09 7.12 -10.83
CA PHE A 27 -9.34 7.19 -10.06
C PHE A 27 -10.29 8.25 -10.63
N LYS A 28 -11.58 8.09 -10.34
CA LYS A 28 -12.60 9.08 -10.73
C LYS A 28 -12.27 10.45 -10.12
N PRO A 29 -12.57 11.57 -10.81
CA PRO A 29 -12.21 12.92 -10.37
C PRO A 29 -12.64 13.25 -8.93
N LEU A 30 -13.84 12.84 -8.52
CA LEU A 30 -14.35 13.07 -7.16
C LEU A 30 -13.50 12.39 -6.07
N VAL A 31 -13.03 11.16 -6.33
CA VAL A 31 -12.12 10.46 -5.42
C VAL A 31 -10.79 11.21 -5.39
N SER A 32 -10.25 11.57 -6.55
CA SER A 32 -8.99 12.30 -6.68
C SER A 32 -8.99 13.67 -5.99
N LEU A 33 -10.15 14.34 -5.89
CA LEU A 33 -10.26 15.67 -5.28
C LEU A 33 -10.18 15.64 -3.75
N LEU A 34 -10.84 14.67 -3.11
CA LEU A 34 -10.89 14.56 -1.65
C LEU A 34 -9.73 13.78 -1.05
N SER A 35 -9.11 12.90 -1.85
CA SER A 35 -8.07 12.00 -1.37
C SER A 35 -6.84 12.67 -0.76
N PRO A 36 -6.30 13.79 -1.30
CA PRO A 36 -5.11 14.46 -0.75
C PRO A 36 -5.22 14.86 0.74
N ILE A 37 -6.42 15.22 1.21
CA ILE A 37 -6.64 15.57 2.63
C ILE A 37 -6.48 14.33 3.50
N PHE A 38 -7.18 13.25 3.15
CA PHE A 38 -7.08 11.97 3.87
C PHE A 38 -5.68 11.38 3.80
N GLY A 39 -5.00 11.44 2.65
CA GLY A 39 -3.63 10.94 2.53
C GLY A 39 -2.64 11.70 3.40
N ARG A 40 -2.75 13.04 3.50
CA ARG A 40 -1.89 13.81 4.41
C ARG A 40 -2.14 13.46 5.87
N LEU A 41 -3.41 13.33 6.28
CA LEU A 41 -3.77 12.89 7.63
C LEU A 41 -3.24 11.48 7.93
N HIS A 42 -3.35 10.58 6.96
CA HIS A 42 -2.85 9.22 7.07
C HIS A 42 -1.32 9.19 7.24
N ILE A 43 -0.57 9.90 6.40
CA ILE A 43 0.90 10.02 6.55
C ILE A 43 1.23 10.65 7.91
N PHE A 44 0.54 11.71 8.32
CA PHE A 44 0.76 12.33 9.62
C PHE A 44 0.60 11.32 10.76
N TRP A 45 -0.48 10.55 10.75
CA TRP A 45 -0.75 9.51 11.75
C TRP A 45 0.30 8.39 11.72
N LEU A 46 0.69 7.90 10.53
CA LEU A 46 1.75 6.90 10.35
C LEU A 46 3.08 7.38 10.95
N THR A 47 3.46 8.62 10.66
CA THR A 47 4.75 9.18 11.04
C THR A 47 4.79 9.59 12.51
N HIS A 48 3.75 10.23 13.05
CA HIS A 48 3.80 10.91 14.35
C HIS A 48 3.10 10.15 15.47
N ILE A 49 2.01 9.43 15.16
CA ILE A 49 1.17 8.79 16.17
C ILE A 49 1.62 7.35 16.39
N ILE A 50 1.63 6.53 15.33
CA ILE A 50 2.03 5.12 15.45
C ILE A 50 3.52 4.90 15.18
N ARG A 51 4.20 5.87 14.56
CA ARG A 51 5.64 5.83 14.23
C ARG A 51 6.04 4.56 13.47
N TYR A 52 5.24 4.20 12.46
CA TYR A 52 5.43 2.98 11.65
C TYR A 52 5.54 1.68 12.47
N ASN A 53 4.96 1.64 13.68
CA ASN A 53 4.85 0.42 14.48
C ASN A 53 3.61 -0.37 14.04
N VAL A 54 3.84 -1.53 13.41
CA VAL A 54 2.78 -2.41 12.88
C VAL A 54 1.81 -2.90 13.95
N ASN A 55 2.26 -3.04 15.20
CA ASN A 55 1.42 -3.49 16.31
C ASN A 55 0.43 -2.42 16.78
N LYS A 56 0.66 -1.15 16.42
CA LYS A 56 -0.22 -0.02 16.72
C LYS A 56 -1.22 0.27 15.59
N TYR A 57 -1.10 -0.39 14.45
CA TYR A 57 -1.98 -0.17 13.31
C TYR A 57 -3.30 -0.90 13.48
N PHE A 58 -4.42 -0.20 13.29
CA PHE A 58 -5.73 -0.78 13.47
C PHE A 58 -6.03 -1.87 12.44
N ARG A 59 -6.49 -3.02 12.93
CA ARG A 59 -7.00 -4.10 12.09
C ARG A 59 -8.33 -3.68 11.48
N ASN A 60 -8.58 -4.11 10.24
CA ASN A 60 -9.85 -3.88 9.52
C ASN A 60 -10.20 -2.41 9.21
N LEU A 61 -9.21 -1.51 9.09
CA LEU A 61 -9.49 -0.15 8.62
C LEU A 61 -10.17 -0.17 7.23
N PRO A 62 -11.19 0.68 7.01
CA PRO A 62 -11.77 0.86 5.69
C PRO A 62 -10.70 1.25 4.68
N THR A 63 -10.75 0.64 3.50
CA THR A 63 -9.78 0.87 2.44
C THR A 63 -10.51 1.00 1.10
N LEU A 64 -9.82 1.52 0.08
CA LEU A 64 -10.42 1.67 -1.24
C LEU A 64 -10.85 0.30 -1.80
N ARG A 65 -11.99 0.26 -2.49
CA ARG A 65 -12.48 -0.96 -3.15
C ARG A 65 -11.44 -1.59 -4.07
N TYR A 66 -10.59 -0.78 -4.70
CA TYR A 66 -9.50 -1.26 -5.55
C TYR A 66 -8.54 -2.19 -4.80
N PHE A 67 -8.24 -1.91 -3.54
CA PHE A 67 -7.35 -2.75 -2.74
C PHE A 67 -8.01 -4.07 -2.30
N ASN A 68 -9.32 -4.21 -2.41
CA ASN A 68 -10.00 -5.46 -2.02
C ASN A 68 -9.76 -6.54 -3.08
N THR A 69 -9.05 -7.61 -2.67
CA THR A 69 -8.72 -8.77 -3.51
C THR A 69 -9.50 -10.04 -3.13
N TYR A 70 -10.39 -9.98 -2.13
CA TYR A 70 -11.11 -11.14 -1.60
C TYR A 70 -11.95 -11.90 -2.64
N GLY A 71 -12.59 -11.18 -3.56
CA GLY A 71 -13.43 -11.78 -4.60
C GLY A 71 -12.66 -12.28 -5.83
N ILE A 72 -11.32 -12.18 -5.82
CA ILE A 72 -10.50 -12.57 -6.97
C ILE A 72 -10.04 -14.00 -6.76
N THR A 73 -10.41 -14.86 -7.70
CA THR A 73 -10.01 -16.27 -7.76
C THR A 73 -8.91 -16.47 -8.81
N ASN A 74 -8.26 -17.64 -8.81
CA ASN A 74 -7.26 -18.05 -9.80
C ASN A 74 -6.09 -17.08 -9.96
N ILE A 75 -5.64 -16.49 -8.85
CA ILE A 75 -4.44 -15.64 -8.82
C ILE A 75 -3.21 -16.54 -8.90
N ASP A 76 -2.37 -16.33 -9.91
CA ASP A 76 -1.04 -16.93 -9.97
C ASP A 76 -0.14 -16.31 -8.89
N PHE A 77 0.13 -17.09 -7.85
CA PHE A 77 0.99 -16.69 -6.74
C PHE A 77 2.41 -16.34 -7.18
N VAL A 78 2.99 -17.14 -8.08
CA VAL A 78 4.39 -17.01 -8.47
C VAL A 78 4.55 -15.71 -9.25
N SER A 79 3.68 -15.47 -10.22
CA SER A 79 3.68 -14.23 -10.99
C SER A 79 3.49 -12.99 -10.11
N GLU A 80 2.50 -12.98 -9.22
CA GLU A 80 2.25 -11.83 -8.33
C GLU A 80 3.40 -11.58 -7.36
N LYS A 81 4.06 -12.64 -6.89
CA LYS A 81 5.22 -12.54 -5.99
C LYS A 81 6.42 -11.92 -6.71
N GLU A 82 6.74 -12.38 -7.92
CA GLU A 82 7.82 -11.78 -8.71
C GLU A 82 7.53 -10.31 -9.06
N GLU A 83 6.28 -10.00 -9.39
CA GLU A 83 5.84 -8.63 -9.62
C GLU A 83 6.02 -7.76 -8.37
N LEU A 84 5.66 -8.27 -7.19
CA LEU A 84 5.84 -7.56 -5.92
C LEU A 84 7.32 -7.30 -5.62
N ILE A 85 8.19 -8.29 -5.86
CA ILE A 85 9.63 -8.14 -5.70
C ILE A 85 10.15 -7.03 -6.62
N ASN A 86 9.77 -7.01 -7.89
CA ASN A 86 10.20 -6.00 -8.85
C ASN A 86 9.72 -4.59 -8.45
N ARG A 87 8.49 -4.48 -7.96
CA ARG A 87 7.93 -3.22 -7.46
C ARG A 87 8.65 -2.72 -6.20
N ILE A 88 8.99 -3.61 -5.28
CA ILE A 88 9.77 -3.26 -4.09
C ILE A 88 11.17 -2.79 -4.48
N LYS A 89 11.84 -3.46 -5.44
CA LYS A 89 13.13 -3.01 -5.98
C LYS A 89 13.02 -1.60 -6.57
N PHE A 90 12.00 -1.33 -7.38
CA PHE A 90 11.73 0.02 -7.90
C PHE A 90 11.56 1.06 -6.78
N VAL A 91 10.82 0.72 -5.71
CA VAL A 91 10.63 1.62 -4.56
C VAL A 91 11.97 1.92 -3.87
N ILE A 92 12.79 0.90 -3.63
CA ILE A 92 14.11 1.01 -3.02
C ILE A 92 15.02 1.91 -3.86
N ASP A 93 15.04 1.67 -5.18
CA ASP A 93 15.91 2.37 -6.13
C ASP A 93 15.38 3.73 -6.57
N TYR A 94 14.22 4.17 -6.05
CA TYR A 94 13.61 5.44 -6.43
C TYR A 94 14.52 6.63 -6.04
N LYS A 95 15.02 7.34 -7.06
CA LYS A 95 16.04 8.42 -6.91
C LYS A 95 15.49 9.84 -6.83
N LYS A 96 14.26 10.09 -7.28
CA LYS A 96 13.67 11.44 -7.25
C LYS A 96 13.36 11.84 -5.81
N ASP A 97 13.49 13.12 -5.48
CA ASP A 97 13.24 13.64 -4.12
C ASP A 97 11.80 13.43 -3.64
N TYR A 98 10.86 13.35 -4.58
CA TYR A 98 9.45 13.17 -4.30
C TYR A 98 8.75 12.37 -5.39
N ILE A 99 7.69 11.68 -4.97
CA ILE A 99 6.67 11.13 -5.85
C ILE A 99 5.40 11.96 -5.71
N ARG A 100 4.65 12.12 -6.79
CA ARG A 100 3.29 12.69 -6.71
C ARG A 100 2.32 11.54 -6.88
N ASN A 101 1.33 11.40 -6.01
CA ASN A 101 0.24 10.46 -6.24
C ASN A 101 -1.14 11.08 -5.94
N THR A 102 -2.18 10.47 -6.51
CA THR A 102 -3.57 10.94 -6.38
C THR A 102 -4.04 11.06 -4.93
N PHE A 103 -3.55 10.22 -4.02
CA PHE A 103 -4.05 10.16 -2.64
C PHE A 103 -3.30 11.03 -1.65
N HIS A 104 -2.01 11.21 -1.84
CA HIS A 104 -1.13 11.83 -0.86
C HIS A 104 -0.51 13.13 -1.41
N GLY A 105 -0.79 13.47 -2.67
CA GLY A 105 -0.17 14.61 -3.34
C GLY A 105 1.33 14.39 -3.50
N ARG A 106 2.13 15.42 -3.19
CA ARG A 106 3.59 15.35 -3.23
C ARG A 106 4.12 14.72 -1.94
N VAL A 107 4.71 13.54 -2.05
CA VAL A 107 5.28 12.74 -0.95
C VAL A 107 6.80 12.67 -1.12
N LYS A 108 7.57 12.94 -0.05
CA LYS A 108 9.02 12.79 -0.07
C LYS A 108 9.41 11.34 -0.35
N SER A 109 10.51 11.12 -1.07
CA SER A 109 11.03 9.79 -1.41
C SER A 109 11.17 8.88 -0.19
N LYS A 110 11.73 9.41 0.91
CA LYS A 110 11.84 8.68 2.18
C LYS A 110 10.46 8.22 2.68
N THR A 111 9.49 9.13 2.76
CA THR A 111 8.13 8.79 3.21
C THR A 111 7.47 7.77 2.30
N PHE A 112 7.67 7.85 0.99
CA PHE A 112 7.18 6.84 0.05
C PHE A 112 7.76 5.45 0.36
N LYS A 113 9.09 5.35 0.54
CA LYS A 113 9.77 4.11 0.91
C LYS A 113 9.27 3.56 2.25
N ASP A 114 9.20 4.41 3.29
CA ASP A 114 8.74 4.05 4.62
C ASP A 114 7.28 3.53 4.60
N VAL A 115 6.39 4.17 3.84
CA VAL A 115 4.98 3.76 3.78
C VAL A 115 4.81 2.43 3.05
N VAL A 116 5.54 2.20 1.97
CA VAL A 116 5.50 0.91 1.25
C VAL A 116 6.09 -0.22 2.09
N GLU A 117 7.23 0.02 2.74
CA GLU A 117 7.85 -0.93 3.66
C GLU A 117 6.91 -1.29 4.81
N PHE A 118 6.37 -0.27 5.48
CA PHE A 118 5.41 -0.45 6.56
C PHE A 118 4.16 -1.23 6.14
N HIS A 119 3.53 -0.87 5.01
CA HIS A 119 2.33 -1.55 4.52
C HIS A 119 2.60 -3.03 4.22
N THR A 120 3.72 -3.31 3.54
CA THR A 120 4.12 -4.67 3.20
C THR A 120 4.43 -5.47 4.46
N ARG A 121 5.22 -4.91 5.39
CA ARG A 121 5.58 -5.55 6.67
C ARG A 121 4.35 -5.83 7.53
N TYR A 122 3.41 -4.89 7.61
CA TYR A 122 2.16 -5.09 8.34
C TYR A 122 1.42 -6.35 7.85
N HIS A 123 1.30 -6.53 6.54
CA HIS A 123 0.64 -7.72 5.99
C HIS A 123 1.46 -9.01 6.16
N LEU A 124 2.79 -8.95 6.10
CA LEU A 124 3.63 -10.12 6.38
C LEU A 124 3.50 -10.59 7.84
N VAL A 125 3.49 -9.66 8.81
CA VAL A 125 3.25 -9.95 10.24
C VAL A 125 1.84 -10.54 10.44
N GLN A 126 0.82 -9.99 9.76
CA GLN A 126 -0.53 -10.55 9.83
C GLN A 126 -0.63 -12.01 9.37
N PHE A 127 0.24 -12.42 8.43
CA PHE A 127 0.31 -13.78 7.92
C PHE A 127 1.32 -14.66 8.69
N GLY A 128 1.95 -14.13 9.75
CA GLY A 128 2.92 -14.87 10.57
C GLY A 128 4.20 -15.25 9.82
N VAL A 129 4.56 -14.50 8.78
CA VAL A 129 5.77 -14.76 7.98
C VAL A 129 7.03 -14.20 8.65
N ILE A 130 6.89 -13.09 9.37
CA ILE A 130 7.94 -12.37 10.10
C ILE A 130 7.44 -11.87 11.45
#